data_AF-A0A8H3QQ44-F1
#
_entry.id   AF-A0A8H3QQ44-F1
#
_cell.length_a   1.000
_cell.length_b   1.000
_cell.length_c   1.000
_cell.angle_alpha   90.00
_cell.angle_beta   90.00
_cell.angle_gamma   90.00
#
_symmetry.space_group_name_H-M   'P 1'
#
loop_
_entity.id
_entity.type
_entity.pdbx_description
1 polymer ?
#
loop_
_entity_poly.entity_id
_entity_poly.type
_entity_poly.pdbx_seq_one_letter_code
_entity_poly.pdbx_strand_id
1 'polypeptide(L)'
;MISIESLNQNSSTDPLLSLAQLFDKADDAEYGAIRANQEEILRWYYYGKEFLNQVSVIVQDSKGKIGEKKAKGIVYDKMLEHLSMLRKQRSEETGLRLPEISRKNLQRKTQKAVKIYKIFEKVGVENIKYITTYSANSISELTNDKVQDIIDNFSEHNDNDSTDVEEVSSHMTEISAGGPGQNHVNKNPETSERIINAPPALESTERM
;
A
#
# COMPACT_ATOMS: atom_id res chain seq x y z
N MET A 1 -26.56 -35.40 50.60
CA MET A 1 -27.31 -35.28 49.34
C MET A 1 -26.48 -34.45 48.39
N ILE A 2 -25.94 -35.09 47.35
CA ILE A 2 -25.20 -34.45 46.27
C ILE A 2 -26.26 -34.04 45.23
N SER A 3 -26.44 -32.74 44.98
CA SER A 3 -27.16 -32.25 43.81
C SER A 3 -26.14 -31.93 42.73
N ILE A 4 -25.82 -32.94 41.93
CA ILE A 4 -25.34 -32.76 40.56
C ILE A 4 -26.58 -32.77 39.68
N GLU A 5 -26.52 -32.00 38.59
CA GLU A 5 -27.51 -31.86 37.51
C GLU A 5 -28.71 -30.94 37.77
N SER A 6 -28.57 -29.69 37.32
CA SER A 6 -29.47 -29.23 36.26
C SER A 6 -28.78 -28.22 35.34
N LEU A 7 -28.58 -28.68 34.10
CA LEU A 7 -28.46 -27.95 32.83
C LEU A 7 -27.59 -26.68 32.79
N ASN A 8 -26.33 -26.84 32.37
CA ASN A 8 -25.60 -25.81 31.61
C ASN A 8 -25.46 -26.23 30.13
N GLN A 9 -26.54 -26.80 29.59
CA GLN A 9 -26.75 -27.45 28.29
C GLN A 9 -27.26 -26.68 27.06
N ASN A 10 -27.60 -25.38 27.11
CA ASN A 10 -28.57 -24.84 26.13
C ASN A 10 -28.51 -23.31 25.88
N SER A 11 -27.36 -22.71 25.59
CA SER A 11 -27.41 -21.42 24.88
C SER A 11 -27.67 -21.72 23.40
N SER A 12 -28.95 -21.81 23.02
CA SER A 12 -29.37 -21.70 21.62
C SER A 12 -28.72 -20.42 21.09
N THR A 13 -27.61 -20.59 20.38
CA THR A 13 -26.88 -19.45 19.83
C THR A 13 -27.79 -18.92 18.75
N ASP A 14 -28.29 -17.70 18.96
CA ASP A 14 -29.14 -17.02 18.00
C ASP A 14 -28.52 -17.19 16.60
N PRO A 15 -29.20 -17.84 15.64
CA PRO A 15 -28.67 -18.03 14.30
C PRO A 15 -28.22 -16.71 13.66
N LEU A 16 -28.84 -15.58 14.03
CA LEU A 16 -28.44 -14.25 13.59
C LEU A 16 -27.13 -13.80 14.24
N LEU A 17 -26.87 -14.15 15.50
CA LEU A 17 -25.57 -13.90 16.16
C LEU A 17 -24.45 -14.68 15.45
N SER A 18 -24.70 -15.95 15.11
CA SER A 18 -23.73 -16.74 14.35
C SER A 18 -23.46 -16.15 12.96
N LEU A 19 -24.48 -15.61 12.29
CA LEU A 19 -24.33 -14.96 10.99
C LEU A 19 -23.55 -13.63 11.10
N ALA A 20 -23.84 -12.82 12.11
CA ALA A 20 -23.11 -11.57 12.37
C ALA A 20 -21.62 -11.83 12.65
N GLN A 21 -21.28 -12.88 13.41
CA GLN A 21 -19.90 -13.29 13.67
C GLN A 21 -19.16 -13.75 12.39
N LEU A 22 -19.87 -14.33 11.43
CA LEU A 22 -19.29 -14.70 10.14
C LEU A 22 -19.02 -13.48 9.27
N PHE A 23 -19.95 -12.51 9.25
CA PHE A 23 -19.76 -11.24 8.54
C PHE A 23 -18.57 -10.46 9.09
N ASP A 24 -18.49 -10.28 10.42
CA ASP A 24 -17.38 -9.58 11.10
C ASP A 24 -16.01 -10.19 10.75
N LYS A 25 -15.91 -11.51 10.73
CA LYS A 25 -14.68 -12.21 10.33
C LYS A 25 -14.35 -12.04 8.84
N ALA A 26 -15.37 -11.96 7.98
CA ALA A 26 -15.16 -11.75 6.55
C ALA A 26 -14.67 -10.31 6.28
N ASP A 27 -15.26 -9.33 6.96
CA ASP A 27 -14.88 -7.91 6.89
C ASP A 27 -13.45 -7.68 7.42
N ASP A 28 -13.10 -8.26 8.58
CA ASP A 28 -11.72 -8.19 9.12
C ASP A 28 -10.70 -8.85 8.19
N ALA A 29 -11.06 -9.98 7.56
CA ALA A 29 -10.20 -10.64 6.58
C ALA A 29 -10.01 -9.81 5.30
N GLU A 30 -11.06 -9.14 4.81
CA GLU A 30 -10.98 -8.21 3.68
C GLU A 30 -10.06 -7.03 4.02
N TYR A 31 -10.26 -6.41 5.18
CA TYR A 31 -9.39 -5.33 5.65
C TYR A 31 -7.94 -5.77 5.83
N GLY A 32 -7.72 -6.99 6.35
CA GLY A 32 -6.42 -7.63 6.43
C GLY A 32 -5.75 -7.81 5.07
N ALA A 33 -6.51 -8.26 4.07
CA ALA A 33 -6.02 -8.41 2.69
C ALA A 33 -5.64 -7.07 2.06
N ILE A 34 -6.46 -6.03 2.26
CA ILE A 34 -6.18 -4.66 1.78
C ILE A 34 -4.85 -4.16 2.37
N ARG A 35 -4.66 -4.25 3.69
CA ARG A 35 -3.41 -3.83 4.35
C ARG A 35 -2.21 -4.63 3.86
N ALA A 36 -2.35 -5.95 3.69
CA ALA A 36 -1.28 -6.79 3.18
C ALA A 36 -0.88 -6.41 1.75
N ASN A 37 -1.84 -6.08 0.89
CA ASN A 37 -1.58 -5.62 -0.48
C ASN A 37 -0.86 -4.27 -0.49
N GLN A 38 -1.31 -3.31 0.33
CA GLN A 38 -0.67 -2.00 0.46
C GLN A 38 0.79 -2.13 0.93
N GLU A 39 1.01 -2.96 1.95
CA GLU A 39 2.34 -3.27 2.46
C GLU A 39 3.22 -3.94 1.40
N GLU A 40 2.67 -4.89 0.62
CA GLU A 40 3.40 -5.52 -0.48
C GLU A 40 3.87 -4.48 -1.51
N ILE A 41 2.96 -3.59 -1.94
CA ILE A 41 3.26 -2.50 -2.89
C ILE A 41 4.36 -1.60 -2.33
N LEU A 42 4.26 -1.21 -1.05
CA LEU A 42 5.23 -0.35 -0.38
C LEU A 42 6.62 -0.99 -0.31
N ARG A 43 6.71 -2.30 0.01
CA ARG A 43 7.98 -3.03 0.02
C ARG A 43 8.60 -3.10 -1.37
N TRP A 44 7.80 -3.32 -2.41
CA TRP A 44 8.29 -3.31 -3.79
C TRP A 44 8.72 -1.91 -4.25
N TYR A 45 8.02 -0.86 -3.85
CA TYR A 45 8.39 0.53 -4.11
C TYR A 45 9.80 0.84 -3.59
N TYR A 46 10.05 0.61 -2.29
CA TYR A 46 11.35 0.91 -1.70
C TYR A 46 12.47 0.03 -2.27
N TYR A 47 12.19 -1.25 -2.54
CA TYR A 47 13.14 -2.12 -3.21
C TYR A 47 13.51 -1.61 -4.61
N GLY A 48 12.52 -1.19 -5.41
CA GLY A 48 12.74 -0.65 -6.75
C GLY A 48 13.59 0.63 -6.73
N LYS A 49 13.29 1.54 -5.79
CA LYS A 49 14.05 2.79 -5.56
C LYS A 49 15.51 2.49 -5.24
N GLU A 50 15.75 1.65 -4.23
CA GLU A 50 17.11 1.36 -3.78
C GLU A 50 17.91 0.57 -4.81
N PHE A 51 17.27 -0.33 -5.56
CA PHE A 51 17.94 -1.05 -6.64
C PHE A 51 18.52 -0.07 -7.69
N LEU A 52 17.75 0.94 -8.11
CA LEU A 52 18.24 1.94 -9.06
C LEU A 52 19.32 2.84 -8.45
N ASN A 53 19.18 3.18 -7.17
CA ASN A 53 20.21 3.93 -6.44
C ASN A 53 21.56 3.19 -6.47
N GLN A 54 21.57 1.90 -6.11
CA GLN A 54 22.79 1.06 -6.13
C GLN A 54 23.39 0.92 -7.52
N VAL A 55 22.55 0.81 -8.56
CA VAL A 55 23.03 0.81 -9.96
C VAL A 55 23.71 2.14 -10.30
N SER A 56 23.10 3.27 -9.91
CA SER A 56 23.65 4.62 -10.12
C SER A 56 25.01 4.78 -9.42
N VAL A 57 25.11 4.39 -8.15
CA VAL A 57 26.36 4.44 -7.37
C VAL A 57 27.48 3.69 -8.10
N ILE A 58 27.25 2.46 -8.55
CA ILE A 58 28.27 1.67 -9.27
C ILE A 58 28.70 2.37 -10.57
N VAL A 59 27.77 2.97 -11.32
CA VAL A 59 28.09 3.69 -12.56
C VAL A 59 28.95 4.92 -12.24
N GLN A 60 28.57 5.70 -11.23
CA GLN A 60 29.29 6.90 -10.80
C GLN A 60 30.69 6.58 -10.27
N ASP A 61 30.81 5.61 -9.37
CA ASP A 61 32.09 5.17 -8.79
C ASP A 61 33.07 4.65 -9.84
N SER A 62 32.52 4.06 -10.91
CA SER A 62 33.34 3.57 -12.04
C SER A 62 33.87 4.70 -12.94
N LYS A 63 33.48 5.96 -12.71
CA LYS A 63 33.80 7.12 -13.58
C LYS A 63 33.48 6.85 -15.05
N GLY A 64 32.34 6.20 -15.31
CA GLY A 64 31.88 5.85 -16.65
C GLY A 64 32.52 4.59 -17.27
N LYS A 65 33.43 3.89 -16.58
CA LYS A 65 34.02 2.62 -17.06
C LYS A 65 33.02 1.46 -17.07
N ILE A 66 31.97 1.54 -16.26
CA ILE A 66 30.92 0.52 -16.16
C ILE A 66 29.62 1.13 -16.66
N GLY A 67 29.08 0.58 -17.74
CA GLY A 67 27.73 0.93 -18.22
C GLY A 67 26.63 0.32 -17.36
N GLU A 68 25.43 0.89 -17.41
CA GLU A 68 24.27 0.51 -16.58
C GLU A 68 23.94 -0.99 -16.64
N LYS A 69 24.02 -1.61 -17.82
CA LYS A 69 23.80 -3.06 -17.98
C LYS A 69 24.75 -3.88 -17.13
N LYS A 70 26.02 -3.49 -17.08
CA LYS A 70 27.06 -4.18 -16.28
C LYS A 70 26.90 -3.87 -14.80
N ALA A 71 26.56 -2.63 -14.44
CA ALA A 71 26.24 -2.25 -13.07
C ALA A 71 25.07 -3.07 -12.50
N LYS A 72 23.96 -3.21 -13.25
CA LYS A 72 22.83 -4.09 -12.89
C LYS A 72 23.29 -5.54 -12.67
N GLY A 73 24.15 -6.05 -13.55
CA GLY A 73 24.75 -7.38 -13.39
C GLY A 73 25.43 -7.56 -12.04
N ILE A 74 26.28 -6.60 -11.66
CA ILE A 74 27.00 -6.59 -10.37
C ILE A 74 26.03 -6.54 -9.19
N VAL A 75 24.99 -5.70 -9.25
CA VAL A 75 23.97 -5.65 -8.18
C VAL A 75 23.27 -7.01 -8.05
N TYR A 76 22.86 -7.63 -9.17
CA TYR A 76 22.22 -8.95 -9.14
C TYR A 76 23.12 -10.04 -8.56
N ASP A 77 24.42 -10.04 -8.90
CA ASP A 77 25.39 -11.00 -8.36
C ASP A 77 25.47 -10.90 -6.84
N LYS A 78 25.72 -9.70 -6.31
CA LYS A 78 25.79 -9.43 -4.87
C LYS A 78 24.47 -9.75 -4.16
N MET A 79 23.35 -9.35 -4.75
CA MET A 79 22.03 -9.64 -4.18
C MET A 79 21.77 -11.14 -4.03
N LEU A 80 22.11 -11.95 -5.05
CA LEU A 80 21.89 -13.39 -4.99
C LEU A 80 22.69 -14.05 -3.86
N GLU A 81 23.93 -13.61 -3.66
CA GLU A 81 24.77 -14.06 -2.55
C GLU A 81 24.11 -13.75 -1.19
N HIS A 82 23.71 -12.50 -0.98
CA HIS A 82 23.05 -12.08 0.27
C HIS A 82 21.69 -12.77 0.48
N LEU A 83 20.89 -12.96 -0.58
CA LEU A 83 19.60 -13.62 -0.52
C LEU A 83 19.72 -15.10 -0.12
N SER A 84 20.77 -15.78 -0.57
CA SER A 84 21.05 -17.16 -0.17
C SER A 84 21.27 -17.26 1.34
N MET A 85 22.10 -16.37 1.89
CA MET A 85 22.36 -16.30 3.34
C MET A 85 21.09 -15.99 4.15
N LEU A 86 20.34 -14.97 3.76
CA LEU A 86 19.11 -14.57 4.45
C LEU A 86 18.04 -15.67 4.44
N ARG A 87 17.93 -16.43 3.34
CA ARG A 87 16.98 -17.55 3.26
C ARG A 87 17.39 -18.75 4.06
N LYS A 88 18.69 -19.05 4.10
CA LYS A 88 19.23 -20.10 4.97
C LYS A 88 18.92 -19.79 6.43
N GLN A 89 19.22 -18.56 6.87
CA GLN A 89 18.93 -18.10 8.23
C GLN A 89 17.43 -18.20 8.57
N ARG A 90 16.54 -17.72 7.70
CA ARG A 90 15.09 -17.83 7.92
C ARG A 90 14.62 -19.29 7.97
N SER A 91 15.19 -20.16 7.14
CA SER A 91 14.86 -21.59 7.14
C SER A 91 15.28 -22.27 8.43
N GLU A 92 16.40 -21.87 9.03
CA GLU A 92 16.88 -22.37 10.32
C GLU A 92 15.98 -21.89 11.47
N GLU A 93 15.58 -20.61 11.44
CA GLU A 93 14.71 -20.02 12.47
C GLU A 93 13.28 -20.56 12.45
N THR A 94 12.70 -20.71 11.25
CA THR A 94 11.29 -21.10 11.11
C THR A 94 11.07 -22.60 10.92
N GLY A 95 12.14 -23.37 10.71
CA GLY A 95 12.07 -24.78 10.29
C GLY A 95 11.50 -24.98 8.88
N LEU A 96 11.18 -23.90 8.14
CA LEU A 96 10.57 -23.98 6.82
C LEU A 96 11.63 -23.95 5.72
N ARG A 97 11.69 -25.00 4.91
CA ARG A 97 12.58 -25.03 3.74
C ARG A 97 12.11 -24.02 2.69
N LEU A 98 12.88 -22.95 2.50
CA LEU A 98 12.63 -21.95 1.47
C LEU A 98 13.30 -22.34 0.14
N PRO A 99 12.62 -22.17 -1.01
CA PRO A 99 13.24 -22.38 -2.31
C PRO A 99 14.36 -21.36 -2.54
N GLU A 100 15.35 -21.69 -3.38
CA GLU A 100 16.36 -20.72 -3.82
C GLU A 100 15.74 -19.65 -4.75
N ILE A 101 16.23 -18.41 -4.70
CA ILE A 101 15.90 -17.40 -5.72
C ILE A 101 16.83 -17.65 -6.91
N SER A 102 16.24 -17.94 -8.07
CA SER A 102 17.01 -17.91 -9.32
C SER A 102 17.24 -16.47 -9.78
N ARG A 103 18.37 -16.23 -10.46
CA ARG A 103 18.67 -14.91 -11.08
C ARG A 103 17.53 -14.41 -11.97
N LYS A 104 16.93 -15.31 -12.76
CA LYS A 104 15.81 -14.99 -13.66
C LYS A 104 14.57 -14.52 -12.90
N ASN A 105 14.26 -15.15 -11.76
CA ASN A 105 13.15 -14.72 -10.91
C ASN A 105 13.44 -13.35 -10.27
N LEU A 106 14.65 -13.16 -9.73
CA LEU A 106 15.09 -11.89 -9.17
C LEU A 106 14.91 -10.75 -10.18
N GLN A 107 15.49 -10.91 -11.37
CA GLN A 107 15.38 -9.92 -12.45
C GLN A 107 13.94 -9.56 -12.80
N ARG A 108 13.04 -10.56 -12.91
CA ARG A 108 11.62 -10.31 -13.19
C ARG A 108 10.95 -9.51 -12.07
N LYS A 109 11.19 -9.87 -10.80
CA LYS A 109 10.65 -9.14 -9.65
C LYS A 109 11.21 -7.72 -9.57
N THR A 110 12.50 -7.53 -9.84
CA THR A 110 13.13 -6.21 -9.91
C THR A 110 12.53 -5.34 -11.01
N GLN A 111 12.24 -5.89 -12.19
CA GLN A 111 11.56 -5.14 -13.24
C GLN A 111 10.17 -4.66 -12.79
N LYS A 112 9.39 -5.52 -12.13
CA LYS A 112 8.09 -5.14 -11.56
C LYS A 112 8.23 -4.05 -10.49
N ALA A 113 9.18 -4.21 -9.57
CA ALA A 113 9.46 -3.25 -8.51
C ALA A 113 9.89 -1.88 -9.05
N VAL A 114 10.76 -1.85 -10.07
CA VAL A 114 11.19 -0.60 -10.72
C VAL A 114 10.01 0.11 -11.38
N LYS A 115 9.06 -0.61 -11.97
CA LYS A 115 7.83 0.01 -12.50
C LYS A 115 6.98 0.61 -11.40
N ILE A 116 6.73 -0.14 -10.31
CA ILE A 116 5.99 0.36 -9.13
C ILE A 116 6.65 1.63 -8.59
N TYR A 117 7.97 1.62 -8.41
CA TYR A 117 8.74 2.80 -8.00
C TYR A 117 8.47 4.00 -8.90
N LYS A 118 8.63 3.85 -10.22
CA LYS A 118 8.43 4.96 -11.17
C LYS A 118 7.01 5.55 -11.18
N ILE A 119 6.00 4.73 -10.88
CA ILE A 119 4.62 5.20 -10.77
C ILE A 119 4.48 6.07 -9.52
N PHE A 120 4.80 5.52 -8.34
CA PHE A 120 4.63 6.21 -7.06
C PHE A 120 5.66 7.29 -6.76
N GLU A 121 6.78 7.33 -7.49
CA GLU A 121 7.67 8.50 -7.50
C GLU A 121 6.98 9.74 -8.11
N LYS A 122 6.11 9.53 -9.10
CA LYS A 122 5.38 10.62 -9.76
C LYS A 122 4.07 10.97 -9.05
N VAL A 123 3.30 9.96 -8.63
CA VAL A 123 1.99 10.19 -8.00
C VAL A 123 2.08 10.39 -6.49
N GLY A 124 3.21 10.13 -5.85
CA GLY A 124 3.37 10.19 -4.40
C GLY A 124 3.22 8.82 -3.72
N VAL A 125 4.16 8.48 -2.84
CA VAL A 125 4.21 7.19 -2.13
C VAL A 125 3.09 7.08 -1.09
N GLU A 126 2.68 8.20 -0.53
CA GLU A 126 1.57 8.35 0.43
C GLU A 126 0.23 7.89 -0.15
N ASN A 127 0.10 7.85 -1.48
CA ASN A 127 -1.12 7.41 -2.15
C ASN A 127 -1.30 5.89 -2.18
N ILE A 128 -0.27 5.10 -1.84
CA ILE A 128 -0.38 3.64 -1.71
C ILE A 128 -1.44 3.24 -0.68
N LYS A 129 -1.62 4.04 0.39
CA LYS A 129 -2.60 3.77 1.46
C LYS A 129 -4.06 3.81 1.00
N TYR A 130 -4.34 4.36 -0.18
CA TYR A 130 -5.69 4.44 -0.75
C TYR A 130 -5.98 3.29 -1.73
N ILE A 131 -5.03 2.37 -1.95
CA ILE A 131 -5.23 1.23 -2.84
C ILE A 131 -5.95 0.12 -2.07
N THR A 132 -7.16 -0.21 -2.53
CA THR A 132 -8.00 -1.26 -1.92
C THR A 132 -8.10 -2.51 -2.78
N THR A 133 -8.05 -2.38 -4.11
CA THR A 133 -8.38 -3.47 -5.05
C THR A 133 -7.22 -3.97 -5.90
N TYR A 134 -6.16 -3.17 -6.08
CA TYR A 134 -5.05 -3.52 -6.97
C TYR A 134 -3.87 -4.13 -6.23
N SER A 135 -3.38 -5.27 -6.74
CA SER A 135 -2.14 -5.88 -6.25
C SER A 135 -0.89 -5.23 -6.86
N ALA A 136 0.28 -5.46 -6.24
CA ALA A 136 1.56 -5.05 -6.81
C ALA A 136 1.80 -5.62 -8.23
N ASN A 137 1.34 -6.85 -8.49
CA ASN A 137 1.43 -7.47 -9.81
C ASN A 137 0.59 -6.71 -10.83
N SER A 138 -0.68 -6.44 -10.50
CA SER A 138 -1.62 -5.70 -11.37
C SER A 138 -1.09 -4.31 -11.70
N ILE A 139 -0.55 -3.59 -10.70
CA ILE A 139 0.05 -2.26 -10.91
C ILE A 139 1.27 -2.34 -11.83
N SER A 140 2.13 -3.35 -11.67
CA SER A 140 3.32 -3.52 -12.52
C SER A 140 3.02 -3.84 -13.98
N GLU A 141 1.78 -4.22 -14.28
CA GLU A 141 1.26 -4.56 -15.61
C GLU A 141 0.58 -3.38 -16.31
N LEU A 142 0.40 -2.24 -15.62
CA LEU A 142 -0.11 -1.02 -16.24
C LEU A 142 0.80 -0.58 -17.41
N THR A 143 0.15 -0.17 -18.50
CA THR A 143 0.83 0.45 -19.65
C THR A 143 1.21 1.89 -19.33
N ASN A 144 2.19 2.43 -20.06
CA ASN A 144 2.63 3.81 -19.84
C ASN A 144 1.47 4.81 -19.98
N ASP A 145 0.57 4.59 -20.95
CA ASP A 145 -0.59 5.45 -21.18
C ASP A 145 -1.51 5.47 -19.95
N LYS A 146 -1.86 4.30 -19.40
CA LYS A 146 -2.66 4.19 -18.17
C LYS A 146 -1.98 4.81 -16.96
N VAL A 147 -0.65 4.73 -16.88
CA VAL A 147 0.12 5.39 -15.83
C VAL A 147 0.02 6.91 -15.97
N GLN A 148 0.07 7.43 -17.20
CA GLN A 148 -0.07 8.86 -17.45
C GLN A 148 -1.49 9.34 -17.13
N ASP A 149 -2.52 8.59 -17.53
CA ASP A 149 -3.91 8.89 -17.17
C ASP A 149 -4.08 9.00 -15.65
N ILE A 150 -3.45 8.11 -14.88
CA ILE A 150 -3.48 8.18 -13.41
C ILE A 150 -2.81 9.47 -12.94
N ILE A 151 -1.62 9.80 -13.45
CA ILE A 151 -0.88 11.00 -13.05
C ILE A 151 -1.69 12.27 -13.34
N ASP A 152 -2.29 12.37 -14.52
CA ASP A 152 -3.04 13.55 -14.95
C ASP A 152 -4.26 13.76 -14.04
N ASN A 153 -5.00 12.70 -13.70
CA ASN A 153 -6.10 12.75 -12.72
C ASN A 153 -5.65 13.23 -11.33
N PHE A 154 -4.43 12.89 -10.88
CA PHE A 154 -3.91 13.39 -9.60
C PHE A 154 -3.46 14.85 -9.69
N SER A 155 -3.01 15.33 -10.84
CA SER A 155 -2.60 16.73 -11.04
C SER A 155 -3.80 17.67 -11.08
N GLU A 156 -4.85 17.31 -11.83
CA GLU A 156 -6.05 18.14 -12.02
C GLU A 156 -6.88 18.40 -10.75
N HIS A 157 -6.60 17.67 -9.68
CA HIS A 157 -7.27 17.82 -8.38
C HIS A 157 -6.47 18.62 -7.34
N ASN A 158 -5.21 18.97 -7.63
CA ASN A 158 -4.36 19.73 -6.71
C ASN A 158 -4.30 21.23 -7.04
N ASP A 159 -4.72 21.64 -8.25
CA ASP A 159 -4.69 23.06 -8.69
C ASP A 159 -5.92 23.88 -8.21
N ASN A 160 -6.80 23.25 -7.42
CA ASN A 160 -8.10 23.79 -7.04
C ASN A 160 -8.13 24.33 -5.60
N ASP A 161 -7.05 24.15 -4.82
CA ASP A 161 -6.95 24.53 -3.41
C ASP A 161 -6.10 25.80 -3.17
N SER A 162 -5.93 26.63 -4.20
CA SER A 162 -5.41 27.99 -4.05
C SER A 162 -6.55 28.99 -4.11
N THR A 163 -7.44 28.99 -3.11
CA THR A 163 -8.27 30.17 -2.87
C THR A 163 -7.42 31.22 -2.14
N ASP A 164 -6.91 32.16 -2.91
CA ASP A 164 -6.64 33.52 -2.45
C ASP A 164 -7.89 34.05 -1.73
N VAL A 165 -7.76 34.36 -0.44
CA VAL A 165 -8.62 35.35 0.23
C VAL A 165 -7.80 36.15 1.23
N GLU A 166 -7.32 37.27 0.71
CA GLU A 166 -7.21 38.60 1.30
C GLU A 166 -6.71 38.76 2.75
N GLU A 167 -5.51 39.33 2.82
CA GLU A 167 -5.02 40.19 3.89
C GLU A 167 -6.07 41.26 4.28
N VAL A 168 -6.79 41.04 5.37
CA VAL A 168 -7.49 42.12 6.09
C VAL A 168 -6.71 42.45 7.35
N SER A 169 -5.87 43.47 7.20
CA SER A 169 -5.36 44.29 8.30
C SER A 169 -6.52 44.76 9.17
N SER A 170 -6.48 44.44 10.45
CA SER A 170 -7.30 45.08 11.49
C SER A 170 -6.48 45.15 12.77
N HIS A 171 -5.88 46.32 12.98
CA HIS A 171 -5.47 46.78 14.30
C HIS A 171 -6.64 46.65 15.29
N MET A 172 -6.39 46.16 16.51
CA MET A 172 -6.92 46.83 17.70
C MET A 172 -6.22 46.42 18.99
N THR A 173 -6.09 47.46 19.80
CA THR A 173 -5.52 47.69 21.12
C THR A 173 -6.05 46.78 22.23
N GLU A 174 -5.16 46.56 23.20
CA GLU A 174 -5.34 45.98 24.52
C GLU A 174 -6.48 46.61 25.34
N ILE A 175 -7.42 45.81 25.87
CA ILE A 175 -8.05 46.03 27.19
C ILE A 175 -8.44 44.70 27.86
N SER A 176 -8.22 44.68 29.18
CA SER A 176 -8.34 43.62 30.17
C SER A 176 -9.78 43.25 30.62
N ALA A 177 -9.88 42.03 31.18
CA ALA A 177 -10.78 41.54 32.25
C ALA A 177 -12.04 40.71 31.87
N GLY A 178 -12.04 39.44 32.31
CA GLY A 178 -13.13 38.87 33.11
C GLY A 178 -14.02 37.76 32.51
N GLY A 179 -13.72 36.50 32.87
CA GLY A 179 -14.73 35.51 33.29
C GLY A 179 -15.29 34.51 32.23
N PRO A 180 -15.66 33.27 32.63
CA PRO A 180 -15.67 32.11 31.74
C PRO A 180 -17.08 31.63 31.35
N GLY A 181 -17.21 30.99 30.18
CA GLY A 181 -18.41 30.22 29.86
C GLY A 181 -18.53 29.71 28.43
N GLN A 182 -18.50 28.38 28.31
CA GLN A 182 -19.40 27.54 27.50
C GLN A 182 -19.00 27.06 26.08
N ASN A 183 -18.96 25.71 26.02
CA ASN A 183 -19.48 24.81 24.98
C ASN A 183 -18.62 24.51 23.74
N HIS A 184 -17.76 23.50 23.89
CA HIS A 184 -17.13 22.78 22.78
C HIS A 184 -18.05 21.62 22.34
N VAL A 185 -18.69 21.74 21.18
CA VAL A 185 -19.24 20.60 20.43
C VAL A 185 -18.27 20.33 19.30
N ASN A 186 -17.44 19.30 19.45
CA ASN A 186 -16.55 18.83 18.39
C ASN A 186 -17.36 17.92 17.45
N LYS A 187 -17.64 18.39 16.22
CA LYS A 187 -18.14 17.53 15.15
C LYS A 187 -16.96 17.00 14.36
N ASN A 188 -16.79 15.69 14.44
CA ASN A 188 -15.87 14.87 13.64
C ASN A 188 -16.10 15.10 12.13
N PRO A 189 -15.07 15.29 11.29
CA PRO A 189 -15.26 15.34 9.85
C PRO A 189 -15.34 13.92 9.27
N GLU A 190 -16.40 13.71 8.49
CA GLU A 190 -16.74 12.48 7.78
C GLU A 190 -15.65 12.09 6.76
N THR A 191 -15.39 10.79 6.73
CA THR A 191 -14.53 10.07 5.79
C THR A 191 -15.01 10.28 4.36
N SER A 192 -14.19 10.94 3.52
CA SER A 192 -14.41 10.97 2.07
C SER A 192 -13.95 9.64 1.45
N GLU A 193 -14.89 8.74 1.16
CA GLU A 193 -14.65 7.53 0.38
C GLU A 193 -14.36 7.91 -1.08
N ARG A 194 -13.10 7.76 -1.51
CA ARG A 194 -12.69 7.93 -2.91
C ARG A 194 -12.84 6.59 -3.63
N ILE A 195 -14.03 6.32 -4.16
CA ILE A 195 -14.33 5.11 -4.94
C ILE A 195 -13.65 5.24 -6.32
N ILE A 196 -12.60 4.45 -6.56
CA ILE A 196 -12.03 4.27 -7.89
C ILE A 196 -12.80 3.10 -8.53
N ASN A 197 -13.77 3.43 -9.37
CA ASN A 197 -14.64 2.43 -10.02
C ASN A 197 -13.85 1.45 -10.89
N ALA A 198 -14.19 0.16 -10.77
CA ALA A 198 -13.73 -0.90 -11.66
C ALA A 198 -14.35 -0.77 -13.07
N PRO A 199 -13.67 -1.22 -14.14
CA PRO A 199 -14.24 -1.17 -15.50
C PRO A 199 -15.36 -2.22 -15.68
N PRO A 200 -16.35 -1.97 -16.56
CA PRO A 200 -17.53 -2.82 -16.68
C PRO A 200 -17.18 -4.20 -17.24
N ALA A 201 -17.85 -5.23 -16.71
CA ALA A 201 -17.75 -6.61 -17.18
C ALA A 201 -18.25 -6.72 -18.63
N LEU A 202 -17.46 -7.36 -19.49
CA LEU A 202 -17.88 -7.76 -20.83
C LEU A 202 -19.04 -8.77 -20.71
N GLU A 203 -20.19 -8.40 -21.26
CA GLU A 203 -21.30 -9.33 -21.49
C GLU A 203 -20.83 -10.47 -22.41
N SER A 204 -20.79 -11.68 -21.88
CA SER A 204 -20.74 -12.89 -22.71
C SER A 204 -22.08 -13.08 -23.39
N THR A 205 -22.16 -12.71 -24.66
CA THR A 205 -23.30 -13.09 -25.51
C THR A 205 -23.21 -14.60 -25.78
N GLU A 206 -24.07 -15.37 -25.12
CA GLU A 206 -24.41 -16.73 -25.57
C GLU A 206 -25.00 -16.65 -26.98
N ARG A 207 -24.49 -17.48 -27.90
CA ARG A 207 -25.24 -17.88 -29.08
C ARG A 207 -25.28 -19.41 -29.14
N MET A 208 -26.51 -19.87 -29.36
CA MET A 208 -27.02 -21.24 -29.53
C MET A 208 -26.12 -22.17 -30.34
#